data_AF-A0A6G3RZG6-F1
#
_entry.id   AF-A0A6G3RZG6-F1
#
_cell.length_a   1.000
_cell.length_b   1.000
_cell.length_c   1.000
_cell.angle_alpha   90.00
_cell.angle_beta   90.00
_cell.angle_gamma   90.00
#
_symmetry.space_group_name_H-M   'P 1'
#
loop_
_entity.id
_entity.type
_entity.pdbx_description
1 polymer ?
#
loop_
_entity_poly.entity_id
_entity_poly.type
_entity_poly.pdbx_seq_one_letter_code
_entity_poly.pdbx_strand_id
1 'polypeptide(L)'
;MNADPTRVEATRTLRGLVEIPSPSGSEAAAGAYLARRMTALGYDVRTDAVGNVIGEIGDPAGPVIMMVGHLDTVPGTLPVRESGGLLFGRGTVDAKGPLATMVHAGARAAASGSGRFVVVGAVEEEAASRGAHHLAAT
;
A
#
# COMPACT_ATOMS: atom_id res chain seq x y z
N MET A 1 -25.42 5.36 -12.33
CA MET A 1 -24.68 5.60 -11.06
C MET A 1 -23.34 6.18 -11.43
N ASN A 2 -23.10 7.46 -11.13
CA ASN A 2 -21.77 8.05 -11.32
C ASN A 2 -20.87 7.51 -10.21
N ALA A 3 -19.81 6.78 -10.58
CA ALA A 3 -18.86 6.26 -9.60
C ALA A 3 -18.08 7.43 -8.97
N ASP A 4 -17.95 7.42 -7.64
CA ASP A 4 -17.09 8.35 -6.91
C ASP A 4 -15.66 8.26 -7.45
N PRO A 5 -15.08 9.35 -8.01
CA PRO A 5 -13.73 9.34 -8.58
C PRO A 5 -12.67 8.86 -7.59
N THR A 6 -12.84 9.11 -6.30
CA THR A 6 -11.89 8.68 -5.27
C THR A 6 -11.90 7.16 -5.09
N ARG A 7 -13.09 6.55 -5.10
CA ARG A 7 -13.26 5.10 -5.08
C ARG A 7 -12.65 4.46 -6.34
N VAL A 8 -12.77 5.10 -7.49
CA VAL A 8 -12.18 4.63 -8.75
C VAL A 8 -10.66 4.59 -8.66
N GLU A 9 -10.02 5.63 -8.14
CA GLU A 9 -8.56 5.70 -8.02
C GLU A 9 -7.99 4.70 -6.99
N ALA A 10 -8.69 4.50 -5.86
CA ALA A 10 -8.32 3.49 -4.87
C ALA A 10 -8.47 2.07 -5.44
N THR A 11 -9.58 1.77 -6.12
CA THR A 11 -9.80 0.48 -6.79
C THR A 11 -8.75 0.21 -7.87
N ARG A 12 -8.36 1.22 -8.67
CA ARG A 12 -7.28 1.08 -9.67
C ARG A 12 -5.95 0.74 -9.01
N THR A 13 -5.65 1.35 -7.88
CA THR A 13 -4.43 1.07 -7.10
C THR A 13 -4.41 -0.37 -6.63
N LEU A 14 -5.52 -0.80 -6.01
CA LEU A 14 -5.70 -2.17 -5.55
C LEU A 14 -5.54 -3.18 -6.69
N ARG A 15 -6.23 -2.96 -7.82
CA ARG A 15 -6.14 -3.85 -8.97
C ARG A 15 -4.70 -4.01 -9.46
N GLY A 16 -3.97 -2.92 -9.67
CA GLY A 16 -2.59 -3.02 -10.13
C GLY A 16 -1.66 -3.70 -9.12
N LEU A 17 -1.89 -3.54 -7.81
CA LEU A 17 -1.16 -4.32 -6.80
C LEU A 17 -1.49 -5.81 -6.89
N VAL A 18 -2.77 -6.16 -7.07
CA VAL A 18 -3.26 -7.55 -7.12
C VAL A 18 -2.83 -8.27 -8.41
N GLU A 19 -2.68 -7.53 -9.52
CA GLU A 19 -2.15 -8.05 -10.79
C GLU A 19 -0.66 -8.42 -10.72
N ILE A 20 0.07 -7.92 -9.72
CA ILE A 20 1.50 -8.21 -9.52
C ILE A 20 1.64 -9.26 -8.42
N PRO A 21 2.08 -10.49 -8.72
CA PRO A 21 2.41 -11.48 -7.70
C PRO A 21 3.50 -10.95 -6.77
N SER A 22 3.30 -11.13 -5.46
CA SER A 22 4.28 -10.76 -4.44
C SER A 22 4.20 -11.76 -3.27
N PRO A 23 4.58 -13.02 -3.48
CA PRO A 23 4.81 -13.90 -2.33
C PRO A 23 5.93 -13.32 -1.45
N SER A 24 5.93 -13.65 -0.16
CA SER A 24 6.96 -13.19 0.78
C SER A 24 8.38 -13.46 0.24
N GLY A 25 9.24 -12.44 0.25
CA GLY A 25 10.58 -12.44 -0.34
C GLY A 25 10.66 -12.12 -1.84
N SER A 26 9.53 -11.84 -2.50
CA SER A 26 9.44 -11.47 -3.92
C SER A 26 8.61 -10.19 -4.17
N GLU A 27 8.63 -9.26 -3.22
CA GLU A 27 7.76 -8.08 -3.19
C GLU A 27 8.24 -6.95 -4.10
N ALA A 28 9.48 -6.99 -4.60
CA ALA A 28 10.14 -5.86 -5.27
C ALA A 28 9.32 -5.23 -6.40
N ALA A 29 8.66 -6.04 -7.24
CA ALA A 29 7.82 -5.54 -8.33
C ALA A 29 6.56 -4.83 -7.83
N ALA A 30 5.89 -5.39 -6.81
CA ALA A 30 4.72 -4.78 -6.19
C ALA A 30 5.11 -3.51 -5.41
N GLY A 31 6.25 -3.53 -4.73
CA GLY A 31 6.83 -2.37 -4.06
C GLY A 31 7.13 -1.23 -5.04
N ALA A 32 7.76 -1.53 -6.17
CA ALA A 32 8.02 -0.51 -7.21
C ALA A 32 6.72 0.09 -7.77
N TYR A 33 5.67 -0.72 -7.93
CA TYR A 33 4.35 -0.22 -8.32
C TYR A 33 3.74 0.70 -7.24
N LEU A 34 3.77 0.27 -5.97
CA LEU A 34 3.27 1.07 -4.85
C LEU A 34 4.00 2.41 -4.77
N ALA A 35 5.33 2.39 -4.86
CA ALA A 35 6.16 3.58 -4.77
C ALA A 35 5.77 4.61 -5.85
N ARG A 36 5.67 4.17 -7.12
CA ARG A 36 5.21 5.05 -8.22
C ARG A 36 3.82 5.62 -7.95
N ARG A 37 2.92 4.80 -7.40
CA ARG A 37 1.55 5.24 -7.11
C ARG A 37 1.52 6.28 -5.98
N MET A 38 2.29 6.07 -4.92
CA MET A 38 2.43 7.01 -3.82
C MET A 38 3.07 8.33 -4.30
N THR A 39 4.14 8.29 -5.09
CA THR A 39 4.75 9.49 -5.67
C THR A 39 3.74 10.27 -6.51
N ALA A 40 2.93 9.59 -7.34
CA ALA A 40 1.90 10.24 -8.14
C ALA A 40 0.78 10.88 -7.30
N LEU A 41 0.61 10.47 -6.04
CA LEU A 41 -0.33 11.05 -5.08
C LEU A 41 0.31 12.16 -4.21
N GLY A 42 1.58 12.49 -4.45
CA GLY A 42 2.29 13.56 -3.75
C GLY A 42 3.03 13.15 -2.48
N TYR A 43 3.20 11.84 -2.25
CA TYR A 43 4.06 11.35 -1.17
C TYR A 43 5.54 11.58 -1.51
N ASP A 44 6.34 11.90 -0.50
CA ASP A 44 7.79 11.65 -0.52
C ASP A 44 8.04 10.17 -0.22
N VAL A 45 8.65 9.44 -1.14
CA VAL A 45 8.70 7.98 -1.13
C VAL A 45 10.14 7.48 -1.13
N ARG A 46 10.42 6.51 -0.25
CA ARG A 46 11.67 5.76 -0.22
C ARG A 46 11.41 4.27 -0.07
N THR A 47 12.41 3.48 -0.44
CA THR A 47 12.49 2.06 -0.09
C THR A 47 13.64 1.89 0.89
N ASP A 48 13.40 1.23 2.02
CA ASP A 48 14.42 1.02 3.04
C ASP A 48 15.36 -0.16 2.72
N ALA A 49 16.29 -0.46 3.63
CA ALA A 49 17.31 -1.48 3.43
C ALA A 49 16.77 -2.92 3.36
N VAL A 50 15.55 -3.16 3.83
CA VAL A 50 14.91 -4.49 3.78
C VAL A 50 13.87 -4.60 2.67
N GLY A 51 13.53 -3.49 2.01
CA GLY A 51 12.61 -3.45 0.88
C GLY A 51 11.22 -2.93 1.22
N ASN A 52 10.99 -2.42 2.45
CA ASN A 52 9.72 -1.76 2.75
C ASN A 52 9.58 -0.52 1.90
N VAL A 53 8.38 -0.27 1.39
CA VAL A 53 8.06 0.99 0.71
C VAL A 53 7.43 1.92 1.73
N ILE A 54 8.07 3.06 1.97
CA ILE A 54 7.65 4.05 2.96
C ILE A 54 7.37 5.34 2.22
N GLY A 55 6.15 5.86 2.36
CA GLY A 55 5.82 7.17 1.84
C GLY A 55 5.25 8.08 2.91
N GLU A 56 5.64 9.35 2.84
CA GLU A 56 5.26 10.39 3.79
C GLU A 56 4.58 11.55 3.10
N ILE A 57 3.54 12.10 3.72
CA ILE A 57 2.78 13.23 3.18
C ILE A 57 2.14 14.06 4.30
N GLY A 58 1.89 15.34 4.05
CA GLY A 58 1.23 16.25 5.00
C GLY A 58 2.21 17.21 5.68
N ASP A 59 1.81 17.73 6.84
CA ASP A 59 2.58 18.76 7.56
C ASP A 59 3.75 18.14 8.34
N PRO A 60 5.02 18.44 8.02
CA PRO A 60 6.18 17.88 8.72
C PRO A 60 6.27 18.27 10.20
N ALA A 61 5.59 19.35 10.63
CA ALA A 61 5.54 19.80 12.02
C ALA A 61 4.29 19.25 12.77
N GLY A 62 3.38 18.59 12.07
CA GLY A 62 2.15 18.05 12.64
C GLY A 62 2.33 16.72 13.39
N PRO A 63 1.28 16.26 14.12
CA PRO A 63 1.29 14.93 14.73
C PRO A 63 1.44 13.85 13.65
N VAL A 64 2.19 12.79 13.97
CA VAL A 64 2.49 11.71 13.04
C VAL A 64 1.54 10.53 13.26
N ILE A 65 0.90 10.09 12.19
CA ILE A 65 0.15 8.82 12.15
C ILE A 65 0.84 7.90 11.16
N MET A 66 1.35 6.77 11.66
CA MET A 66 1.90 5.71 10.81
C MET A 66 0.85 4.63 10.57
N MET A 67 0.59 4.33 9.30
CA MET A 67 -0.30 3.28 8.84
C MET A 67 0.55 2.18 8.20
N VAL A 68 0.67 1.05 8.88
CA VAL A 68 1.49 -0.08 8.44
C VAL A 68 0.57 -1.15 7.86
N GLY A 69 0.72 -1.41 6.56
CA GLY A 69 0.20 -2.60 5.88
C GLY A 69 1.35 -3.43 5.32
N HIS A 70 1.04 -4.48 4.58
CA HIS A 70 2.06 -5.34 3.96
C HIS A 70 1.81 -5.55 2.46
N LEU A 71 2.90 -5.75 1.73
CA LEU A 71 2.95 -5.95 0.28
C LEU A 71 2.88 -7.41 -0.10
N ASP A 72 3.43 -8.26 0.76
CA ASP A 72 3.51 -9.68 0.50
C ASP A 72 2.16 -10.37 0.66
N THR A 73 2.15 -11.62 0.27
CA THR A 73 0.96 -12.47 0.32
C THR A 73 1.45 -13.91 0.46
N VAL A 74 0.61 -14.82 0.96
CA VAL A 74 0.91 -16.24 0.80
C VAL A 74 1.05 -16.65 -0.68
N PRO A 75 1.83 -17.70 -1.00
CA PRO A 75 1.94 -18.23 -2.36
C PRO A 75 0.61 -18.65 -2.99
N GLY A 76 0.65 -18.84 -4.32
CA GLY A 76 -0.49 -19.28 -5.12
C GLY A 76 -1.16 -18.13 -5.86
N THR A 77 -1.32 -18.30 -7.17
CA THR A 77 -1.91 -17.29 -8.05
C THR A 77 -3.40 -17.53 -8.16
N LEU A 78 -4.19 -16.53 -7.79
CA LEU A 78 -5.63 -16.48 -8.08
C LEU A 78 -5.84 -15.59 -9.29
N PRO A 79 -6.65 -16.00 -10.29
CA PRO A 79 -6.96 -15.15 -11.44
C PRO A 79 -7.54 -13.82 -10.98
N VAL A 80 -6.95 -12.71 -11.46
CA VAL A 80 -7.50 -11.38 -11.21
C VAL A 80 -8.74 -11.21 -12.08
N ARG A 81 -9.89 -11.01 -11.44
CA ARG A 81 -11.16 -10.81 -12.16
C ARG A 81 -12.06 -9.85 -11.40
N GLU A 82 -12.87 -9.11 -12.16
CA GLU A 82 -13.95 -8.29 -11.62
C GLU A 82 -15.28 -8.90 -12.04
N SER A 83 -16.19 -9.08 -11.09
CA SER A 83 -17.53 -9.61 -11.35
C SER A 83 -18.50 -9.13 -10.29
N GLY A 84 -19.65 -8.60 -10.70
CA GLY A 84 -20.70 -8.16 -9.77
C GLY A 84 -20.26 -7.08 -8.78
N GLY A 85 -19.32 -6.20 -9.17
CA GLY A 85 -18.77 -5.17 -8.29
C GLY A 85 -17.74 -5.66 -7.27
N LEU A 86 -17.29 -6.92 -7.38
CA LEU A 86 -16.26 -7.51 -6.56
C LEU A 86 -14.96 -7.68 -7.37
N LEU A 87 -13.83 -7.36 -6.76
CA LEU A 87 -12.50 -7.66 -7.28
C LEU A 87 -11.95 -8.90 -6.59
N PHE A 88 -11.58 -9.91 -7.38
CA PHE A 88 -10.99 -11.15 -6.92
C PHE A 88 -9.51 -11.19 -7.32
N GLY A 89 -8.69 -11.76 -6.44
CA GLY A 89 -7.26 -11.95 -6.67
C GLY A 89 -6.52 -12.09 -5.35
N ARG A 90 -5.27 -12.56 -5.41
CA ARG A 90 -4.43 -12.71 -4.21
C ARG A 90 -4.11 -11.33 -3.65
N GLY A 91 -4.35 -11.15 -2.35
CA GLY A 91 -4.10 -9.89 -1.65
C GLY A 91 -5.23 -8.88 -1.67
N THR A 92 -6.36 -9.15 -2.34
CA THR A 92 -7.49 -8.20 -2.35
C THR A 92 -8.01 -7.88 -0.95
N VAL A 93 -7.96 -8.87 -0.05
CA VAL A 93 -8.30 -8.71 1.37
C VAL A 93 -7.03 -8.63 2.22
N ASP A 94 -6.08 -9.54 2.03
CA ASP A 94 -4.89 -9.69 2.89
C ASP A 94 -3.57 -9.53 2.11
N ALA A 95 -2.92 -8.35 2.13
CA ALA A 95 -3.45 -7.09 2.65
C ALA A 95 -3.34 -5.90 1.68
N LYS A 96 -3.26 -6.16 0.38
CA LYS A 96 -3.18 -5.11 -0.66
C LYS A 96 -4.40 -4.20 -0.69
N GLY A 97 -5.59 -4.71 -0.34
CA GLY A 97 -6.83 -3.92 -0.17
C GLY A 97 -6.70 -2.85 0.92
N PRO A 98 -6.45 -3.27 2.18
CA PRO A 98 -6.11 -2.37 3.28
C PRO A 98 -4.98 -1.39 2.93
N LEU A 99 -3.86 -1.87 2.36
CA LEU A 99 -2.72 -1.03 1.99
C LEU A 99 -3.09 0.05 0.96
N ALA A 100 -3.81 -0.32 -0.11
CA ALA A 100 -4.30 0.65 -1.09
C ALA A 100 -5.24 1.67 -0.44
N THR A 101 -6.06 1.25 0.52
CA THR A 101 -6.94 2.16 1.28
C THR A 101 -6.13 3.16 2.10
N MET A 102 -5.11 2.71 2.83
CA MET A 102 -4.22 3.57 3.63
C MET A 102 -3.52 4.62 2.77
N VAL A 103 -3.02 4.25 1.59
CA VAL A 103 -2.37 5.19 0.63
C VAL A 103 -3.34 6.29 0.19
N HIS A 104 -4.59 5.96 -0.16
CA HIS A 104 -5.54 6.99 -0.61
C HIS A 104 -6.09 7.80 0.56
N ALA A 105 -6.30 7.18 1.72
CA ALA A 105 -6.75 7.86 2.93
C ALA A 105 -5.70 8.86 3.45
N GLY A 106 -4.42 8.47 3.47
CA GLY A 106 -3.33 9.35 3.90
C GLY A 106 -3.20 10.59 3.01
N ALA A 107 -3.25 10.43 1.68
CA ALA A 107 -3.23 11.56 0.76
C ALA A 107 -4.39 12.53 0.99
N ARG A 108 -5.59 12.00 1.24
CA ARG A 108 -6.78 12.81 1.52
C ARG A 108 -6.70 13.53 2.86
N ALA A 109 -6.24 12.85 3.90
CA ALA A 109 -6.11 13.43 5.24
C ALA A 109 -4.99 14.48 5.32
N ALA A 110 -3.92 14.30 4.54
CA ALA A 110 -2.90 15.33 4.38
C ALA A 110 -3.45 16.57 3.68
N ALA A 111 -4.28 16.41 2.64
CA ALA A 111 -4.92 17.53 1.96
C ALA A 111 -5.89 18.33 2.85
N SER A 112 -6.44 17.73 3.92
CA SER A 112 -7.25 18.44 4.92
C SER A 112 -6.43 19.11 6.04
N GLY A 113 -5.09 19.08 5.96
CA GLY A 113 -4.19 19.74 6.93
C GLY A 113 -4.13 19.07 8.29
N SER A 114 -4.43 17.77 8.37
CA SER A 114 -4.69 17.08 9.64
C SER A 114 -3.46 16.44 10.31
N GLY A 115 -2.25 16.60 9.77
CA GLY A 115 -1.00 16.09 10.33
C GLY A 115 -0.03 15.54 9.29
N ARG A 116 0.96 14.78 9.76
CA ARG A 116 1.90 13.98 8.94
C ARG A 116 1.43 12.54 8.90
N PHE A 117 1.31 11.98 7.70
CA PHE A 117 0.91 10.60 7.49
C PHE A 117 2.06 9.83 6.86
N VAL A 118 2.44 8.73 7.50
CA VAL A 118 3.43 7.78 7.00
C VAL A 118 2.71 6.49 6.66
N VAL A 119 2.77 6.07 5.40
CA VAL A 119 2.21 4.80 4.96
C VAL A 119 3.34 3.85 4.60
N VAL A 120 3.28 2.64 5.16
CA VAL A 120 4.30 1.61 4.95
C VAL A 120 3.65 0.41 4.27
N GLY A 121 4.21 0.00 3.13
CA GLY A 121 4.06 -1.35 2.60
C GLY A 121 5.22 -2.21 3.07
N ALA A 122 5.01 -2.95 4.16
CA ALA A 122 6.01 -3.84 4.74
C ALA A 122 6.23 -5.11 3.90
N VAL A 123 7.43 -5.68 3.99
CA VAL A 123 7.78 -6.97 3.35
C VAL A 123 7.75 -8.12 4.36
N GLU A 124 7.55 -9.33 3.83
CA GLU A 124 7.60 -10.60 4.55
C GLU A 124 6.69 -10.71 5.79
N GLU A 125 5.56 -9.98 5.87
CA GLU A 125 4.63 -10.06 7.00
C GLU A 125 4.05 -11.46 7.17
N GLU A 126 3.66 -12.10 6.06
CA GLU A 126 3.09 -13.46 6.01
C GLU A 126 4.13 -14.56 6.30
N ALA A 127 5.38 -14.17 6.54
CA ALA A 127 6.50 -15.06 6.85
C ALA A 127 7.23 -14.66 8.14
N ALA A 128 8.34 -13.93 8.02
CA ALA A 128 9.24 -13.62 9.14
C ALA A 128 8.96 -12.25 9.79
N SER A 129 8.00 -11.49 9.28
CA SER A 129 7.72 -10.10 9.66
C SER A 129 8.94 -9.19 9.60
N ARG A 130 9.89 -9.49 8.70
CA ARG A 130 11.17 -8.79 8.58
C ARG A 130 10.98 -7.29 8.38
N GLY A 131 10.00 -6.89 7.57
CA GLY A 131 9.69 -5.50 7.31
C GLY A 131 9.31 -4.71 8.57
N ALA A 132 8.36 -5.24 9.34
CA ALA A 132 7.90 -4.62 10.58
C ALA A 132 8.99 -4.60 11.67
N HIS A 133 9.76 -5.69 11.80
CA HIS A 133 10.87 -5.75 12.74
C HIS A 133 11.97 -4.74 12.43
N HIS A 134 12.27 -4.50 11.14
CA HIS A 134 13.23 -3.47 10.75
C HIS A 134 12.74 -2.07 11.17
N LEU A 135 11.47 -1.73 10.90
CA LEU A 135 10.89 -0.44 11.26
C LEU A 135 10.89 -0.19 12.77
N ALA A 136 10.60 -1.20 13.58
CA ALA A 136 10.59 -1.06 15.04
C ALA A 136 11.98 -0.83 15.64
N ALA A 137 13.05 -1.13 14.89
CA ALA A 137 14.43 -1.01 15.33
C ALA A 137 15.13 0.27 14.84
N THR A 138 14.45 1.13 14.06
CA THR A 138 14.99 2.33 13.43
C THR A 138 14.22 3.58 13.82
#